data_AF-A0A174EE30-F1
#
_entry.id   AF-A0A174EE30-F1
#
_cell.length_a   1.000
_cell.length_b   1.000
_cell.length_c   1.000
_cell.angle_alpha   90.00
_cell.angle_beta   90.00
_cell.angle_gamma   90.00
#
_symmetry.space_group_name_H-M   'P 1'
#
loop_
_entity.id
_entity.type
_entity.pdbx_description
1 polymer ?
#
loop_
_entity_poly.entity_id
_entity_poly.type
_entity_poly.pdbx_seq_one_letter_code
_entity_poly.pdbx_strand_id
1 'polypeptide(L)'
;MEPGYRKFLVKPDFSCGLEWVTVNYRSVYGKITIDWKKEKDSYRVKISVPANSRARIELPGVTEEVGSGNYQYIVKEGSHQE
;
A
#
# COMPACT_ATOMS: atom_id res chain seq x y z
N MET A 1 22.80 9.77 -5.47
CA MET A 1 21.88 10.64 -4.72
C MET A 1 20.85 11.15 -5.71
N GLU A 2 19.65 10.57 -5.75
CA GLU A 2 18.58 11.12 -6.60
C GLU A 2 17.74 12.08 -5.74
N PRO A 3 17.84 13.40 -5.95
CA PRO A 3 16.97 14.36 -5.28
C PRO A 3 15.59 14.30 -5.92
N GLY A 4 14.62 13.82 -5.17
CA GLY A 4 13.23 13.79 -5.61
C GLY A 4 12.53 12.63 -4.96
N TYR A 5 11.63 12.95 -4.02
CA TYR A 5 10.73 12.03 -3.33
C TYR A 5 9.73 11.35 -4.31
N ARG A 6 10.24 10.71 -5.37
CA ARG A 6 9.48 10.06 -6.44
C ARG A 6 9.14 8.61 -6.12
N LYS A 7 9.72 8.03 -5.07
CA LYS A 7 9.45 6.68 -4.58
C LYS A 7 8.94 6.73 -3.14
N PHE A 8 7.84 6.05 -2.86
CA PHE A 8 7.35 5.83 -1.50
C PHE A 8 7.12 4.34 -1.25
N LEU A 9 7.31 3.93 0.00
CA LEU A 9 7.09 2.57 0.45
C LEU A 9 5.68 2.43 1.03
N VAL A 10 4.93 1.45 0.54
CA VAL A 10 3.64 1.05 1.07
C VAL A 10 3.81 -0.28 1.77
N LYS A 11 3.95 -0.21 3.09
CA LYS A 11 4.03 -1.35 4.00
C LYS A 11 2.95 -1.22 5.08
N PRO A 12 1.71 -1.63 4.79
CA PRO A 12 0.63 -1.64 5.78
C PRO A 12 0.94 -2.69 6.85
N ASP A 13 0.80 -2.29 8.11
CA ASP A 13 0.94 -3.19 9.25
C ASP A 13 -0.44 -3.78 9.58
N PHE A 14 -0.68 -5.02 9.15
CA PHE A 14 -1.93 -5.74 9.42
C PHE A 14 -1.96 -6.36 10.82
N SER A 15 -0.84 -6.39 11.53
CA SER A 15 -0.74 -6.98 12.88
C SER A 15 -1.35 -6.07 13.96
N CYS A 16 -1.64 -4.81 13.62
CA CYS A 16 -2.21 -3.83 14.54
C CYS A 16 -3.67 -4.13 14.99
N GLY A 17 -4.33 -5.13 14.38
CA GLY A 17 -5.70 -5.54 14.78
C GLY A 17 -6.80 -4.55 14.36
N LEU A 18 -6.49 -3.61 13.46
CA LEU A 18 -7.46 -2.63 12.95
C LEU A 18 -8.33 -3.24 11.86
N GLU A 19 -9.64 -2.96 11.88
CA GLU A 19 -10.58 -3.44 10.86
C GLU A 19 -10.44 -2.71 9.52
N TRP A 20 -10.08 -1.43 9.53
CA TRP A 20 -9.86 -0.66 8.32
C TRP A 20 -9.01 0.56 8.62
N VAL A 21 -8.24 1.00 7.63
CA VAL A 21 -7.38 2.17 7.70
C VAL A 21 -7.39 2.87 6.34
N THR A 22 -7.65 4.16 6.37
CA THR A 22 -7.55 5.02 5.19
C THR A 22 -6.49 6.07 5.42
N VAL A 23 -5.38 5.95 4.69
CA VAL A 23 -4.29 6.92 4.68
C VAL A 23 -4.43 7.79 3.45
N ASN A 24 -4.43 9.10 3.66
CA ASN A 24 -4.39 10.09 2.59
C ASN A 24 -3.17 10.98 2.81
N TYR A 25 -2.29 11.02 1.82
CA TYR A 25 -1.07 11.81 1.88
C TYR A 25 -1.00 12.72 0.66
N ARG A 26 -0.90 14.02 0.88
CA ARG A 26 -0.80 15.01 -0.19
C ARG A 26 0.68 15.34 -0.42
N SER A 27 1.26 14.70 -1.42
CA SER A 27 2.60 15.01 -1.90
C SER A 27 2.59 16.18 -2.87
N VAL A 28 3.77 16.76 -3.12
CA VAL A 28 3.99 17.77 -4.17
C VAL A 28 3.63 17.23 -5.56
N TYR A 29 3.79 15.93 -5.78
CA TYR A 29 3.48 15.26 -7.05
C TYR A 29 2.00 14.82 -7.20
N GLY A 30 1.19 14.94 -6.14
CA GLY A 30 -0.22 14.54 -6.16
C GLY A 30 -0.68 13.87 -4.87
N LYS A 31 -1.96 13.48 -4.82
CA LYS A 31 -2.56 12.81 -3.67
C LYS A 31 -2.32 11.31 -3.75
N ILE A 32 -1.58 10.79 -2.77
CA ILE A 32 -1.42 9.36 -2.54
C ILE A 32 -2.55 8.93 -1.59
N THR A 33 -3.29 7.88 -1.96
CA THR A 33 -4.34 7.32 -1.11
C THR A 33 -4.09 5.83 -0.95
N ILE A 34 -4.03 5.37 0.29
CA ILE A 34 -3.85 3.97 0.65
C ILE A 34 -5.02 3.62 1.55
N ASP A 35 -5.91 2.79 1.06
CA ASP A 35 -7.07 2.32 1.79
C ASP A 35 -6.92 0.81 1.98
N TRP A 36 -6.93 0.33 3.20
CA TRP A 36 -6.99 -1.09 3.44
C TRP A 36 -8.07 -1.44 4.45
N LYS A 37 -8.75 -2.55 4.18
CA LYS A 37 -9.84 -3.05 5.02
C LYS A 37 -9.68 -4.53 5.24
N LYS A 38 -9.80 -4.94 6.50
CA LYS A 38 -9.97 -6.33 6.90
C LYS A 38 -11.35 -6.79 6.47
N GLU A 39 -11.37 -7.84 5.66
CA GLU A 39 -12.50 -8.69 5.36
C GLU A 39 -12.36 -10.00 6.17
N LYS A 40 -13.33 -10.91 6.05
CA LYS A 40 -13.46 -12.10 6.92
C LYS A 40 -12.15 -12.88 7.13
N ASP A 41 -11.38 -13.10 6.07
CA ASP A 41 -10.15 -13.91 6.06
C ASP A 41 -9.05 -13.27 5.21
N SER A 42 -9.23 -11.99 4.85
CA SER A 42 -8.34 -11.31 3.92
C SER A 42 -8.36 -9.80 4.12
N TYR A 43 -7.29 -9.14 3.75
CA TYR A 43 -7.15 -7.69 3.73
C TYR A 43 -7.20 -7.21 2.29
N ARG A 44 -8.17 -6.34 2.02
CA ARG A 44 -8.29 -5.66 0.75
C ARG A 44 -7.53 -4.35 0.82
N VAL A 45 -6.46 -4.23 0.04
CA VAL A 45 -5.59 -3.05 -0.01
C VAL A 45 -5.79 -2.35 -1.36
N LYS A 46 -6.07 -1.05 -1.34
CA LYS A 46 -6.23 -0.18 -2.50
C LYS A 46 -5.21 0.94 -2.40
N ILE A 47 -4.40 1.07 -3.42
CA ILE A 47 -3.30 2.04 -3.48
C ILE A 47 -3.50 2.88 -4.73
N SER A 48 -3.53 4.18 -4.55
CA SER A 48 -3.61 5.16 -5.64
C SER A 48 -2.29 5.91 -5.70
N VAL A 49 -1.54 5.69 -6.78
CA VAL A 49 -0.24 6.30 -7.04
C VAL A 49 -0.44 7.45 -8.02
N PRO A 50 -0.10 8.70 -7.65
CA PRO A 50 -0.23 9.84 -8.55
C PRO A 50 0.74 9.76 -9.73
N ALA A 51 0.42 10.48 -10.81
CA ALA A 51 1.29 10.61 -11.98
C ALA A 51 2.69 11.12 -11.58
N ASN A 52 3.74 10.67 -12.30
CA ASN A 52 5.15 11.00 -12.03
C ASN A 52 5.71 10.48 -10.67
N SER A 53 5.03 9.52 -10.04
CA SER A 53 5.50 8.84 -8.83
C SER A 53 5.53 7.32 -9.03
N ARG A 54 6.30 6.65 -8.17
CA ARG A 54 6.40 5.19 -8.08
C ARG A 54 6.13 4.76 -6.63
N ALA A 55 5.48 3.62 -6.46
CA ALA A 55 5.22 3.02 -5.17
C ALA A 55 5.90 1.66 -5.09
N ARG A 56 6.62 1.40 -4.00
CA ARG A 56 7.08 0.06 -3.67
C ARG A 56 6.06 -0.57 -2.74
N ILE A 57 5.45 -1.66 -3.16
CA ILE A 57 4.40 -2.34 -2.42
C ILE A 57 5.02 -3.55 -1.75
N GLU A 58 5.05 -3.52 -0.42
CA GLU A 58 5.55 -4.61 0.43
C GLU A 58 4.40 -5.10 1.30
N LEU A 59 3.76 -6.17 0.84
CA LEU A 59 2.70 -6.89 1.52
C LEU A 59 3.23 -8.26 1.94
N PRO A 60 2.65 -8.91 2.96
CA PRO A 60 3.06 -10.26 3.33
C PRO A 60 2.76 -11.21 2.16
N GLY A 61 3.82 -11.73 1.53
CA GLY A 61 3.77 -12.59 0.35
C GLY A 61 3.84 -11.88 -1.02
N VAL A 62 3.85 -10.54 -1.07
CA VAL A 62 3.95 -9.78 -2.33
C VAL A 62 4.91 -8.62 -2.19
N THR A 63 5.90 -8.55 -3.08
CA THR A 63 6.83 -7.42 -3.17
C THR A 63 6.98 -7.00 -4.62
N GLU A 64 6.45 -5.82 -4.97
CA GLU A 64 6.48 -5.30 -6.33
C GLU A 64 6.69 -3.78 -6.34
N GLU A 65 7.43 -3.27 -7.33
CA GLU A 65 7.52 -1.83 -7.59
C GLU A 65 6.56 -1.47 -8.72
N VAL A 66 5.62 -0.58 -8.43
CA VAL A 66 4.60 -0.14 -9.36
C VAL A 66 4.74 1.36 -9.69
N GLY A 67 4.29 1.74 -10.87
CA GLY A 67 4.28 3.12 -11.34
C GLY A 67 3.05 3.91 -10.87
N SER A 68 2.70 4.96 -11.62
CA SER A 68 1.48 5.71 -11.41
C SER A 68 0.25 4.93 -11.89
N GLY A 69 -0.79 4.88 -11.07
CA GLY A 69 -2.00 4.11 -11.35
C GLY A 69 -2.75 3.73 -10.09
N ASN A 70 -3.83 2.99 -10.26
CA ASN A 70 -4.61 2.42 -9.17
C ASN A 70 -4.34 0.94 -9.09
N TYR A 71 -3.92 0.49 -7.92
CA TYR A 71 -3.58 -0.90 -7.64
C TYR A 71 -4.47 -1.43 -6.53
N GLN A 72 -4.88 -2.69 -6.65
CA GLN A 72 -5.66 -3.36 -5.64
C GLN A 72 -5.07 -4.74 -5.37
N TYR A 73 -4.80 -5.02 -4.10
CA TYR A 73 -4.25 -6.28 -3.63
C TYR A 73 -5.21 -6.92 -2.62
N ILE A 74 -5.22 -8.24 -2.60
CA ILE A 74 -5.92 -9.01 -1.58
C ILE A 74 -4.87 -9.89 -0.90
N VAL A 75 -4.67 -9.63 0.37
CA VAL A 75 -3.75 -10.36 1.25
C VAL A 75 -4.59 -11.30 2.10
N LYS A 76 -4.23 -12.56 2.28
CA LYS A 76 -4.98 -13.45 3.19
C LYS A 76 -4.50 -13.27 4.63
N GLU A 77 -5.42 -13.24 5.59
CA GLU A 77 -5.11 -13.25 7.03
C GLU A 77 -4.66 -14.66 7.42
N GLY A 78 -3.39 -15.00 7.13
CA GLY A 78 -2.97 -16.39 7.30
C GLY A 78 -1.51 -16.70 6.96
N SER A 79 -0.59 -15.77 7.18
CA SER A 79 0.84 -16.06 7.05
C SER A 79 1.59 -15.71 8.32
N HIS A 80 1.11 -16.27 9.44
CA HIS A 80 2.01 -16.62 10.53
C HIS A 80 2.68 -17.92 10.08
N GLN A 81 3.86 -17.82 9.47
CA GLN A 81 4.72 -19.00 9.37
C GLN A 81 5.28 -19.24 10.77
N GLU A 82 4.99 -20.44 11.26
CA GLU A 82 5.27 -21.00 12.57
C GLU A 82 6.77 -21.07 12.88
#